data_AF-A0A424PZP5-F1
#
_entry.id   AF-A0A424PZP5-F1
#
_cell.length_a   1.000
_cell.length_b   1.000
_cell.length_c   1.000
_cell.angle_alpha   90.00
_cell.angle_beta   90.00
_cell.angle_gamma   90.00
#
_symmetry.space_group_name_H-M   'P 1'
#
loop_
_entity.id
_entity.type
_entity.pdbx_description
1 polymer ?
#
loop_
_entity_poly.entity_id
_entity_poly.type
_entity_poly.pdbx_seq_one_letter_code
_entity_poly.pdbx_strand_id
1 'polypeptide(L)'
;MGRGWAWIIDTFPLFLAAFVGGTLLIITYTSIGLGLSSVSKGKFFPGIGLVAIVLGTKTLALIVSELFDREILYLLSPYDCLAHVGQAIIGTEPTYDQYSWTWSLASLVIINAISLYVLSTRVSSMEVTRE
;
A
#
# COMPACT_ATOMS: atom_id res chain seq x y z
N MET A 1 -26.19 29.86 -2.87
CA MET A 1 -24.92 30.08 -3.61
C MET A 1 -24.59 28.80 -4.35
N GLY A 2 -24.99 28.70 -5.62
CA GLY A 2 -24.85 27.49 -6.41
C GLY A 2 -23.40 27.29 -6.87
N ARG A 3 -22.82 26.14 -6.60
CA ARG A 3 -21.52 25.74 -7.15
C ARG A 3 -21.70 25.48 -8.66
N GLY A 4 -21.27 26.41 -9.51
CA GLY A 4 -21.37 26.31 -10.97
C GLY A 4 -20.27 25.44 -11.58
N TRP A 5 -20.13 25.46 -12.91
CA TRP A 5 -19.10 24.72 -13.67
C TRP A 5 -17.66 24.93 -13.17
N ALA A 6 -17.35 26.12 -12.64
CA ALA A 6 -16.04 26.42 -12.04
C ALA A 6 -15.70 25.47 -10.89
N TRP A 7 -16.68 25.12 -10.05
CA TRP A 7 -16.45 24.20 -8.94
C TRP A 7 -16.10 22.77 -9.40
N ILE A 8 -16.69 22.33 -10.51
CA ILE A 8 -16.37 21.04 -11.11
C ILE A 8 -14.92 21.06 -11.60
N ILE A 9 -14.49 22.13 -12.27
CA ILE A 9 -13.11 22.26 -12.76
C ILE A 9 -12.11 22.26 -11.59
N ASP A 10 -12.45 22.88 -10.47
CA ASP A 10 -11.56 22.93 -9.29
C ASP A 10 -11.53 21.61 -8.51
N THR A 11 -12.63 20.85 -8.51
CA THR A 11 -12.76 19.62 -7.69
C THR A 11 -12.43 18.36 -8.47
N PHE A 12 -12.63 18.35 -9.78
CA PHE A 12 -12.40 17.19 -10.63
C PHE A 12 -10.95 16.66 -10.60
N PRO A 13 -9.90 17.51 -10.57
CA PRO A 13 -8.52 17.04 -10.39
C PRO A 13 -8.32 16.32 -9.05
N LEU A 14 -8.91 16.85 -7.97
CA LEU A 14 -8.88 16.24 -6.63
C LEU A 14 -9.61 14.89 -6.62
N PHE A 15 -10.72 14.78 -7.35
CA PHE A 15 -11.43 13.52 -7.54
C PHE A 15 -10.57 12.49 -8.29
N LEU A 16 -9.92 12.89 -9.39
CA LEU A 16 -9.00 12.01 -10.13
C LEU A 16 -7.81 11.58 -9.28
N ALA A 17 -7.21 12.50 -8.52
CA ALA A 17 -6.16 12.23 -7.55
C ALA A 17 -6.59 11.17 -6.53
N ALA A 18 -7.76 11.36 -5.90
CA ALA A 18 -8.33 10.41 -4.96
C ALA A 18 -8.65 9.05 -5.61
N PHE A 19 -9.12 9.05 -6.86
CA PHE A 19 -9.40 7.83 -7.62
C PHE A 19 -8.12 7.02 -7.90
N VAL A 20 -7.04 7.69 -8.31
CA VAL A 20 -5.72 7.05 -8.49
C VAL A 20 -5.19 6.50 -7.16
N GLY A 21 -5.25 7.30 -6.08
CA GLY A 21 -4.86 6.85 -4.74
C GLY A 21 -5.65 5.65 -4.26
N GLY A 22 -6.98 5.67 -4.44
CA GLY A 22 -7.86 4.55 -4.11
C GLY A 22 -7.56 3.30 -4.93
N THR A 23 -7.26 3.46 -6.22
CA THR A 23 -6.88 2.34 -7.09
C THR A 23 -5.57 1.70 -6.63
N LEU A 24 -4.55 2.50 -6.31
CA LEU A 24 -3.28 2.02 -5.76
C LEU A 24 -3.46 1.27 -4.44
N LEU A 25 -4.33 1.78 -3.57
CA LEU A 25 -4.67 1.13 -2.29
C LEU A 25 -5.31 -0.23 -2.53
N ILE A 26 -6.30 -0.30 -3.40
CA ILE A 26 -7.01 -1.56 -3.74
C ILE A 26 -6.00 -2.57 -4.28
N ILE A 27 -5.20 -2.20 -5.28
CA ILE A 27 -4.19 -3.09 -5.88
C ILE A 27 -3.24 -3.61 -4.80
N THR A 28 -2.75 -2.73 -3.92
CA THR A 28 -1.77 -3.10 -2.88
C THR A 28 -2.34 -4.06 -1.86
N TYR A 29 -3.47 -3.73 -1.25
CA TYR A 29 -4.06 -4.58 -0.22
C TYR A 29 -4.66 -5.87 -0.78
N THR A 30 -5.22 -5.83 -1.99
CA THR A 30 -5.69 -7.05 -2.67
C THR A 30 -4.52 -7.97 -3.00
N SER A 31 -3.41 -7.45 -3.53
CA SER A 31 -2.23 -8.28 -3.82
C SER A 31 -1.74 -8.97 -2.56
N ILE A 32 -1.48 -8.21 -1.49
CA ILE A 32 -1.05 -8.74 -0.18
C ILE A 32 -2.03 -9.79 0.34
N GLY A 33 -3.33 -9.49 0.30
CA GLY A 33 -4.38 -10.40 0.73
C GLY A 33 -4.39 -11.72 -0.05
N LEU A 34 -4.25 -11.66 -1.37
CA LEU A 34 -4.17 -12.85 -2.23
C LEU A 34 -2.91 -13.67 -1.96
N GLY A 35 -1.75 -13.02 -1.83
CA GLY A 35 -0.49 -13.67 -1.48
C GLY A 35 -0.59 -14.42 -0.15
N LEU A 36 -1.07 -13.74 0.90
CA LEU A 36 -1.30 -14.36 2.21
C LEU A 36 -2.33 -15.49 2.16
N SER A 37 -3.41 -15.31 1.40
CA SER A 37 -4.44 -16.33 1.23
C SER A 37 -3.92 -17.58 0.54
N SER A 38 -2.98 -17.45 -0.39
CA SER A 38 -2.39 -18.59 -1.12
C SER A 38 -1.46 -19.48 -0.26
N VAL A 39 -0.91 -18.90 0.81
CA VAL A 39 -0.02 -19.61 1.75
C VAL A 39 -0.80 -20.20 2.92
N SER A 40 -1.92 -19.59 3.31
CA SER A 40 -2.70 -20.03 4.45
C SER A 40 -3.53 -21.29 4.17
N LYS A 41 -3.55 -22.21 5.14
CA LYS A 41 -4.47 -23.37 5.15
C LYS A 41 -5.83 -23.06 5.81
N GLY A 42 -5.96 -21.96 6.55
CA GLY A 42 -7.14 -21.60 7.32
C GLY A 42 -7.73 -20.25 6.92
N LYS A 43 -9.05 -20.07 7.06
CA LYS A 43 -9.77 -18.84 6.67
C LYS A 43 -9.41 -17.60 7.50
N PHE A 44 -8.91 -17.78 8.73
CA PHE A 44 -8.65 -16.70 9.68
C PHE A 44 -7.23 -16.08 9.55
N PHE A 45 -6.27 -16.88 9.11
CA PHE A 45 -4.85 -16.51 9.04
C PHE A 45 -4.53 -15.35 8.07
N PRO A 46 -5.14 -15.27 6.87
CA PRO A 46 -4.87 -14.18 5.93
C PRO A 46 -5.30 -12.83 6.47
N GLY A 47 -6.43 -12.78 7.19
CA GLY A 47 -6.94 -11.55 7.80
C GLY A 47 -6.00 -11.01 8.89
N ILE A 48 -5.58 -11.87 9.82
CA ILE A 48 -4.60 -11.46 10.85
C ILE A 48 -3.27 -11.08 10.20
N GLY A 49 -2.80 -11.85 9.21
CA GLY A 49 -1.55 -11.55 8.51
C GLY A 49 -1.59 -10.17 7.84
N LEU A 50 -2.70 -9.82 7.19
CA LEU A 50 -2.88 -8.51 6.58
C LEU A 50 -2.82 -7.40 7.65
N VAL A 51 -3.54 -7.57 8.76
CA VAL A 51 -3.54 -6.60 9.86
C VAL A 51 -2.14 -6.46 10.46
N ALA A 52 -1.43 -7.57 10.68
CA ALA A 52 -0.07 -7.58 11.20
C ALA A 52 0.91 -6.89 10.25
N ILE A 53 0.78 -7.10 8.94
CA ILE A 53 1.61 -6.39 7.95
C ILE A 53 1.29 -4.90 7.98
N VAL A 54 0.02 -4.50 7.86
CA VAL A 54 -0.36 -3.08 7.74
C VAL A 54 -0.08 -2.31 9.03
N LEU A 55 -0.57 -2.79 10.18
CA LEU A 55 -0.43 -2.09 11.46
C LEU A 55 0.93 -2.36 12.11
N GLY A 56 1.45 -3.57 12.01
CA GLY A 56 2.72 -3.93 12.64
C GLY A 56 3.91 -3.20 12.02
N THR A 57 3.98 -3.13 10.68
CA THR A 57 5.06 -2.39 10.00
C THR A 57 4.99 -0.89 10.26
N LYS A 58 3.79 -0.30 10.25
CA LYS A 58 3.58 1.09 10.66
C LYS A 58 4.04 1.35 12.09
N THR A 59 3.65 0.50 13.03
CA THR A 59 4.03 0.64 14.44
C THR A 59 5.55 0.56 14.60
N LEU A 60 6.19 -0.36 13.88
CA LEU A 60 7.65 -0.49 13.87
C LEU A 60 8.33 0.75 13.27
N ALA A 61 7.81 1.27 12.15
CA ALA A 61 8.32 2.49 11.53
C ALA A 61 8.23 3.69 12.47
N LEU A 62 7.10 3.86 13.17
CA LEU A 62 6.92 4.91 14.17
C LEU A 62 7.94 4.79 15.31
N ILE A 63 8.10 3.60 15.90
CA ILE A 63 9.06 3.38 16.99
C ILE A 63 10.49 3.73 16.55
N VAL A 64 10.89 3.31 15.35
CA VAL A 64 12.25 3.57 14.84
C VAL A 64 12.45 5.03 14.49
N SER A 65 11.44 5.70 13.93
CA SER A 65 11.48 7.14 13.65
C SER A 65 11.68 7.94 14.94
N GLU A 66 10.87 7.65 15.97
CA GLU A 66 10.94 8.35 17.26
C GLU A 66 12.24 8.06 18.02
N LEU A 67 12.73 6.82 17.98
CA LEU A 67 13.90 6.42 18.77
C LEU A 67 15.24 6.80 18.11
N PHE A 68 15.31 6.80 16.78
CA PHE A 68 16.56 6.96 16.04
C PHE A 68 16.59 8.16 15.09
N ASP A 69 15.51 8.93 14.98
CA ASP A 69 15.38 10.06 14.04
C ASP A 69 15.68 9.63 12.59
N ARG A 70 15.20 8.42 12.25
CA ARG A 70 15.41 7.77 10.95
C ARG A 70 14.09 7.21 10.43
N GLU A 71 13.66 7.74 9.30
CA GLU A 71 12.38 7.40 8.71
C GLU A 71 12.46 6.22 7.75
N ILE A 72 13.65 5.76 7.37
CA ILE A 72 13.86 4.76 6.30
C ILE A 72 12.96 3.51 6.40
N LEU A 73 12.60 3.12 7.62
CA LEU A 73 11.79 1.93 7.88
C LEU A 73 10.33 2.07 7.43
N TYR A 74 9.82 3.29 7.23
CA TYR A 74 8.47 3.51 6.68
C TYR A 74 8.33 2.89 5.29
N LEU A 75 9.42 2.73 4.54
CA LEU A 75 9.40 2.09 3.22
C LEU A 75 8.92 0.64 3.26
N LEU A 76 9.02 -0.04 4.41
CA LEU A 76 8.49 -1.40 4.57
C LEU A 76 6.99 -1.42 4.88
N SER A 77 6.42 -0.27 5.26
CA SER A 77 5.01 -0.15 5.60
C SER A 77 4.19 0.15 4.35
N PRO A 78 3.34 -0.78 3.88
CA PRO A 78 2.49 -0.52 2.71
C PRO A 78 1.50 0.60 3.00
N TYR A 79 1.08 0.77 4.26
CA TYR A 79 0.22 1.89 4.67
C TYR A 79 0.93 3.22 4.49
N ASP A 80 2.13 3.36 5.05
CA ASP A 80 2.86 4.62 5.06
C ASP A 80 3.32 4.99 3.65
N CYS A 81 3.72 4.00 2.83
CA CYS A 81 4.02 4.21 1.43
C CYS A 81 2.80 4.68 0.62
N LEU A 82 1.62 4.08 0.84
CA LEU A 82 0.37 4.52 0.19
C LEU A 82 -0.02 5.93 0.62
N ALA A 83 0.11 6.24 1.91
CA ALA A 83 -0.18 7.57 2.45
C ALA A 83 0.75 8.61 1.83
N HIS A 84 2.05 8.33 1.76
CA HIS A 84 3.04 9.26 1.21
C HIS A 84 2.83 9.52 -0.29
N VAL A 85 2.56 8.47 -1.09
CA VAL A 85 2.20 8.63 -2.51
C VAL A 85 0.87 9.38 -2.66
N GLY A 86 -0.12 9.08 -1.82
CA GLY A 86 -1.41 9.77 -1.83
C GLY A 86 -1.28 11.26 -1.50
N GLN A 87 -0.49 11.60 -0.49
CA GLN A 87 -0.19 12.99 -0.11
C GLN A 87 0.50 13.74 -1.25
N ALA A 88 1.45 13.10 -1.93
CA ALA A 88 2.13 13.68 -3.09
C ALA A 88 1.18 13.94 -4.27
N ILE A 89 0.23 13.03 -4.53
CA ILE A 89 -0.77 13.17 -5.60
C ILE A 89 -1.80 14.26 -5.28
N ILE A 90 -2.21 14.39 -4.01
CA ILE A 90 -3.21 15.37 -3.57
C ILE A 90 -2.57 16.75 -3.32
N GLY A 91 -1.26 16.81 -3.07
CA GLY A 91 -0.53 18.03 -2.75
C GLY A 91 -0.66 18.46 -1.28
N THR A 92 -0.81 17.50 -0.36
CA THR A 92 -0.83 17.74 1.09
C THR A 92 0.56 17.61 1.69
N GLU A 93 0.73 18.11 2.91
CA GLU A 93 1.99 17.97 3.66
C GLU A 93 2.38 16.49 3.82
N PRO A 94 3.64 16.11 3.52
CA PRO A 94 4.08 14.74 3.68
C PRO A 94 4.18 14.37 5.15
N THR A 95 3.89 13.12 5.49
CA THR A 95 4.19 12.59 6.82
C THR A 95 5.68 12.24 7.00
N TYR A 96 6.40 12.03 5.89
CA TYR A 96 7.81 11.68 5.87
C TYR A 96 8.54 12.59 4.88
N ASP A 97 9.57 13.27 5.36
CA ASP A 97 10.28 14.30 4.59
C ASP A 97 11.72 13.90 4.26
N GLN A 98 12.28 12.88 4.94
CA GLN A 98 13.67 12.47 4.72
C GLN A 98 13.92 11.84 3.34
N TYR A 99 12.90 11.23 2.75
CA TYR A 99 13.00 10.52 1.47
C TYR A 99 11.91 10.95 0.50
N SER A 100 12.21 11.04 -0.79
CA SER A 100 11.21 11.39 -1.82
C SER A 100 10.09 10.34 -1.91
N TRP A 101 8.85 10.79 -2.16
CA TRP A 101 7.68 9.95 -2.46
C TRP A 101 7.90 8.90 -3.57
N THR A 102 8.87 9.13 -4.46
CA THR A 102 9.26 8.16 -5.51
C THR A 102 9.76 6.84 -4.90
N TRP A 103 10.44 6.89 -3.76
CA TRP A 103 10.88 5.68 -3.03
C TRP A 103 9.70 4.91 -2.46
N SER A 104 8.67 5.62 -1.99
CA SER A 104 7.42 5.01 -1.53
C SER A 104 6.71 4.31 -2.70
N LEU A 105 6.65 4.96 -3.86
CA LEU A 105 6.08 4.35 -5.07
C LEU A 105 6.87 3.11 -5.51
N ALA A 106 8.20 3.19 -5.52
CA ALA A 106 9.06 2.04 -5.82
C ALA A 106 8.83 0.89 -4.83
N SER A 107 8.69 1.20 -3.54
CA SER A 107 8.37 0.20 -2.53
C SER A 107 7.00 -0.46 -2.78
N LEU A 108 5.97 0.32 -3.11
CA LEU A 108 4.65 -0.23 -3.46
C LEU A 108 4.73 -1.18 -4.66
N VAL A 109 5.51 -0.85 -5.69
CA VAL A 109 5.73 -1.75 -6.83
C VAL A 109 6.39 -3.05 -6.38
N ILE A 110 7.42 -2.96 -5.54
CA ILE A 110 8.15 -4.13 -5.01
C ILE A 110 7.22 -5.00 -4.15
N ILE A 111 6.44 -4.41 -3.23
CA ILE A 111 5.51 -5.11 -2.35
C ILE A 111 4.46 -5.86 -3.19
N ASN A 112 3.89 -5.19 -4.20
CA ASN A 112 2.94 -5.82 -5.12
C ASN A 112 3.58 -6.97 -5.90
N ALA A 113 4.77 -6.74 -6.47
CA ALA A 113 5.49 -7.75 -7.23
C ALA A 113 5.81 -9.00 -6.39
N ILE A 114 6.32 -8.81 -5.16
CA ILE A 114 6.61 -9.92 -4.23
C ILE A 114 5.32 -10.67 -3.90
N SER A 115 4.23 -9.95 -3.63
CA SER A 115 2.98 -10.58 -3.24
C SER A 115 2.35 -11.42 -4.36
N LEU A 116 2.34 -10.88 -5.58
CA LEU A 116 1.88 -11.60 -6.77
C LEU A 116 2.82 -12.76 -7.13
N TYR A 117 4.12 -12.62 -6.91
CA TYR A 117 5.08 -13.72 -7.08
C TYR A 117 4.80 -14.87 -6.11
N VAL A 118 4.54 -14.57 -4.83
CA VAL A 118 4.13 -15.60 -3.85
C VAL A 118 2.85 -16.29 -4.31
N LEU A 119 1.84 -15.55 -4.75
CA LEU A 119 0.62 -16.14 -5.29
C LEU A 119 0.93 -17.06 -6.49
N SER A 120 1.70 -16.58 -7.47
CA SER A 120 2.03 -17.33 -8.69
C SER A 120 2.75 -18.65 -8.39
N THR A 121 3.72 -18.63 -7.47
CA THR A 121 4.47 -19.84 -7.09
C THR A 121 3.59 -20.85 -6.37
N ARG A 122 2.65 -20.39 -5.54
CA ARG A 122 1.68 -21.27 -4.86
C ARG A 122 0.69 -21.90 -5.85
N VAL A 123 0.18 -21.13 -6.81
CA VAL A 123 -0.71 -21.64 -7.86
C VAL A 123 -0.01 -22.69 -8.70
N SER A 124 1.19 -22.39 -9.21
CA SER A 124 1.97 -23.34 -10.03
C SER A 124 2.28 -24.65 -9.28
N SER A 125 2.61 -24.57 -7.98
CA SER A 125 2.82 -25.76 -7.16
C SER A 125 1.58 -26.65 -7.03
N MET A 126 0.37 -26.07 -7.08
CA MET A 126 -0.88 -26.84 -7.02
C MET A 126 -1.23 -27.49 -8.36
N GLU A 127 -0.88 -26.84 -9.47
CA GLU A 127 -1.06 -27.39 -10.82
C GLU A 127 -0.23 -28.68 -11.01
N VAL A 128 1.01 -28.70 -10.51
CA VAL A 128 1.90 -29.88 -10.60
C VAL A 128 1.40 -31.08 -9.79
N THR A 129 0.61 -30.87 -8.73
CA THR A 129 0.04 -31.98 -7.93
C THR A 129 -1.25 -32.58 -8.49
N ARG A 130 -1.75 -32.08 -9.62
CA ARG A 130 -2.98 -32.55 -10.27
C ARG A 130 -2.76 -33.55 -11.40
N GLU A 131 -1.51 -33.75 -11.84
CA GLU A 131 -1.10 -34.84 -12.73
C GLU A 131 -0.71 -36.09 -11.92
#